data_AF-A0AAV8W8N5-F1
#
_entry.id   AF-A0AAV8W8N5-F1
#
_cell.length_a   1.000
_cell.length_b   1.000
_cell.length_c   1.000
_cell.angle_alpha   90.00
_cell.angle_beta   90.00
_cell.angle_gamma   90.00
#
_symmetry.space_group_name_H-M   'P 1'
#
loop_
_entity.id
_entity.type
_entity.pdbx_description
1 polymer ?
#
loop_
_entity_poly.entity_id
_entity_poly.type
_entity_poly.pdbx_seq_one_letter_code
_entity_poly.pdbx_strand_id
1 'polypeptide(L)'
;MGDEVETTSYQVEDGPQINQDELILAQQRQIEKEISESTALVGDQEPIISLNNEYSTDTVYQEKVKDLASKYKSIRKTRPDGNCFFRAFSYANIERLLDNKDEFNDFYKLAEDSKEVLVQLGFQQFTVEDFYDTYMEVLKRLRSNHQDQAADREAILTPERTPRTGPPITIPIPLLGRRLKST
;
A
#
# COMPACT_ATOMS: atom_id res chain seq x y z
N MET A 1 -38.86 54.89 19.91
CA MET A 1 -37.91 54.59 18.82
C MET A 1 -37.38 53.20 19.13
N GLY A 2 -38.09 52.19 18.62
CA GLY A 2 -37.70 50.78 18.74
C GLY A 2 -37.43 50.31 17.33
N ASP A 3 -36.20 49.89 17.07
CA ASP A 3 -35.84 49.31 15.79
C ASP A 3 -36.29 47.84 15.78
N GLU A 4 -37.19 47.52 14.85
CA GLU A 4 -37.64 46.17 14.57
C GLU A 4 -36.51 45.39 13.89
N VAL A 5 -36.11 44.27 14.51
CA VAL A 5 -35.18 43.31 13.91
C VAL A 5 -36.00 42.40 13.00
N GLU A 6 -35.92 42.62 11.69
CA GLU A 6 -36.43 41.68 10.68
C GLU A 6 -35.75 40.32 10.87
N THR A 7 -36.49 39.36 11.43
CA THR A 7 -36.07 37.98 11.52
C THR A 7 -36.39 37.30 10.20
N THR A 8 -35.47 37.34 9.25
CA THR A 8 -35.60 36.56 8.01
C THR A 8 -35.46 35.08 8.34
N SER A 9 -36.60 34.39 8.50
CA SER A 9 -36.66 32.95 8.64
C SER A 9 -36.27 32.29 7.30
N TYR A 10 -35.05 31.75 7.22
CA TYR A 10 -34.66 30.87 6.12
C TYR A 10 -35.51 29.59 6.20
N GLN A 11 -36.45 29.46 5.27
CA GLN A 11 -37.17 28.20 5.03
C GLN A 11 -36.20 27.25 4.33
N VAL A 12 -35.77 26.20 5.01
CA VAL A 12 -35.04 25.09 4.39
C VAL A 12 -36.07 24.26 3.64
N GLU A 13 -36.12 24.38 2.32
CA GLU A 13 -36.98 23.52 1.51
C GLU A 13 -36.48 22.07 1.60
N ASP A 14 -37.36 21.20 2.11
CA ASP A 14 -37.20 19.75 2.20
C ASP A 14 -37.28 19.14 0.79
N GLY A 15 -36.24 19.37 -0.02
CA GLY A 15 -35.97 18.57 -1.20
C GLY A 15 -35.64 17.13 -0.78
N PRO A 16 -35.78 16.11 -1.65
CA PRO A 16 -35.40 14.75 -1.31
C PRO A 16 -33.96 14.78 -0.80
N GLN A 17 -33.77 14.44 0.47
CA GLN A 17 -32.46 14.45 1.11
C GLN A 17 -31.63 13.33 0.49
N ILE A 18 -31.02 13.65 -0.66
CA ILE A 18 -30.05 12.80 -1.33
C ILE A 18 -29.00 12.47 -0.29
N ASN A 19 -28.82 11.18 -0.02
CA ASN A 19 -27.84 10.71 0.94
C ASN A 19 -26.44 11.02 0.35
N GLN A 20 -25.89 12.17 0.73
CA GLN A 20 -24.62 12.66 0.20
C GLN A 20 -23.48 11.68 0.49
N ASP A 21 -23.53 10.99 1.63
CA ASP A 21 -22.55 9.95 1.99
C ASP A 21 -22.56 8.79 0.99
N GLU A 22 -23.74 8.34 0.54
CA GLU A 22 -23.87 7.30 -0.47
C GLU A 22 -23.28 7.72 -1.83
N LEU A 23 -23.49 8.98 -2.23
CA LEU A 23 -22.90 9.52 -3.46
C LEU A 23 -21.38 9.64 -3.37
N ILE A 24 -20.85 10.07 -2.23
CA ILE A 24 -19.39 10.17 -1.99
C ILE A 24 -18.76 8.77 -2.04
N LEU A 25 -19.38 7.79 -1.38
CA LEU A 25 -18.91 6.40 -1.41
C LEU A 25 -18.96 5.80 -2.82
N ALA A 26 -20.01 6.10 -3.60
CA ALA A 26 -20.11 5.66 -4.99
C ALA A 26 -19.01 6.28 -5.86
N GLN A 27 -18.74 7.58 -5.70
CA GLN A 27 -17.67 8.27 -6.41
C GLN A 27 -16.29 7.69 -6.07
N GLN A 28 -16.00 7.48 -4.79
CA GLN A 28 -14.73 6.90 -4.35
C GLN A 28 -14.51 5.51 -4.96
N ARG A 29 -15.53 4.64 -4.92
CA ARG A 29 -15.46 3.30 -5.53
C ARG A 29 -15.22 3.38 -7.03
N GLN A 30 -15.83 4.35 -7.72
CA GLN A 30 -15.65 4.53 -9.16
C GLN A 30 -14.21 4.94 -9.49
N ILE A 31 -13.64 5.89 -8.74
CA ILE A 31 -12.23 6.32 -8.91
C ILE A 31 -11.28 5.14 -8.64
N GLU A 32 -11.48 4.42 -7.52
CA GLU A 32 -10.67 3.25 -7.17
C GLU A 32 -10.74 2.17 -8.25
N LYS A 33 -11.94 1.95 -8.82
CA LYS A 33 -12.14 1.00 -9.92
C LYS A 33 -11.37 1.40 -11.17
N GLU A 34 -11.46 2.65 -11.62
CA GLU A 34 -10.72 3.15 -12.80
C GLU A 34 -9.20 3.05 -12.61
N ILE A 35 -8.70 3.40 -11.42
CA ILE A 35 -7.28 3.24 -11.06
C ILE A 35 -6.91 1.75 -11.08
N SER A 36 -7.80 0.88 -10.59
CA SER A 36 -7.54 -0.56 -10.53
C SER A 36 -7.50 -1.26 -11.88
N GLU A 37 -8.26 -0.74 -12.85
CA GLU A 37 -8.32 -1.26 -14.21
C GLU A 37 -7.13 -0.77 -15.05
N SER A 38 -6.65 0.45 -14.78
CA SER A 38 -5.55 1.07 -15.53
C SER A 38 -4.15 0.69 -15.02
N THR A 39 -3.99 0.45 -13.70
CA THR A 39 -2.68 0.29 -13.07
C THR A 39 -2.59 -1.00 -12.29
N ALA A 40 -1.61 -1.86 -12.55
CA ALA A 40 -1.34 -3.04 -11.74
C ALA A 40 -1.01 -2.66 -10.27
N LEU A 41 -1.20 -3.59 -9.31
CA LEU A 41 -0.87 -3.32 -7.90
C LEU A 41 0.61 -2.96 -7.74
N VAL A 42 1.45 -3.77 -8.36
CA VAL A 42 2.89 -3.55 -8.49
C VAL A 42 3.24 -3.74 -9.96
N GLY A 43 3.78 -2.70 -10.59
CA GLY A 43 4.21 -2.73 -11.99
C GLY A 43 5.51 -3.48 -12.17
N ASP A 44 5.94 -3.60 -13.42
CA ASP A 44 7.22 -4.21 -13.77
C ASP A 44 8.39 -3.26 -13.49
N GLN A 45 9.61 -3.82 -13.53
CA GLN A 45 10.82 -3.03 -13.33
C GLN A 45 11.15 -2.29 -14.62
N GLU A 46 11.07 -0.96 -14.57
CA GLU A 46 11.33 -0.08 -15.71
C GLU A 46 12.63 0.71 -15.49
N PRO A 47 13.37 1.07 -16.57
CA PRO A 47 14.51 1.96 -16.45
C PRO A 47 14.02 3.36 -16.03
N ILE A 48 14.78 4.05 -15.16
CA ILE A 48 14.37 5.39 -14.67
C ILE A 48 14.16 6.41 -15.79
N ILE A 49 14.88 6.23 -16.89
CA ILE A 49 14.76 7.07 -18.08
C ILE A 49 13.34 7.05 -18.68
N SER A 50 12.54 6.00 -18.41
CA SER A 50 11.14 5.94 -18.86
C SER A 50 10.30 7.12 -18.32
N LEU A 51 10.66 7.67 -17.16
CA LEU A 51 9.98 8.83 -16.57
C LEU A 51 10.13 10.11 -17.39
N ASN A 52 11.15 10.22 -18.25
CA ASN A 52 11.31 11.41 -19.10
C ASN A 52 10.14 11.60 -20.06
N ASN A 53 9.50 10.51 -20.49
CA ASN A 53 8.35 10.59 -21.38
C ASN A 53 7.13 11.21 -20.68
N GLU A 54 6.96 10.91 -19.39
CA GLU A 54 5.87 11.41 -18.54
C GLU A 54 6.03 12.92 -18.24
N TYR A 55 7.27 13.39 -18.11
CA TYR A 55 7.61 14.79 -17.84
C TYR A 55 8.21 15.52 -19.05
N SER A 56 7.84 15.13 -20.27
CA SER A 56 8.41 15.68 -21.51
C SER A 56 8.21 17.21 -21.65
N THR A 57 7.19 17.76 -20.99
CA THR A 57 6.85 19.19 -21.00
C THR A 57 7.52 20.02 -19.90
N ASP A 58 8.11 19.39 -18.88
CA ASP A 58 8.67 20.07 -17.71
C ASP A 58 10.19 19.85 -17.59
N THR A 59 10.94 20.88 -17.97
CA THR A 59 12.41 20.88 -17.92
C THR A 59 12.99 20.66 -16.52
N VAL A 60 12.31 21.12 -15.45
CA VAL A 60 12.80 20.97 -14.07
C VAL A 60 12.69 19.52 -13.62
N TYR A 61 11.60 18.84 -13.99
CA TYR A 61 11.44 17.42 -13.69
C TYR A 61 12.39 16.55 -14.51
N GLN A 62 12.68 16.90 -15.76
CA GLN A 62 13.67 16.19 -16.57
C GLN A 62 15.07 16.23 -15.96
N GLU A 63 15.49 17.38 -15.44
CA GLU A 63 16.78 17.50 -14.74
C GLU A 63 16.83 16.61 -13.50
N LYS A 64 15.74 16.56 -12.71
CA LYS A 64 15.64 15.67 -11.56
C LYS A 64 15.66 14.18 -11.96
N VAL A 65 15.00 13.81 -13.06
CA VAL A 65 15.03 12.44 -13.57
C VAL A 65 16.45 12.06 -14.01
N LYS A 66 17.21 12.99 -14.61
CA LYS A 66 18.63 12.75 -14.95
C LYS A 66 19.50 12.53 -13.71
N ASP A 67 19.33 13.35 -12.66
CA ASP A 67 20.04 13.13 -11.38
C ASP A 67 19.65 11.78 -10.76
N LEU A 68 18.35 11.44 -10.78
CA LEU A 68 17.86 10.16 -10.24
C LEU A 68 18.43 8.95 -11.01
N ALA A 69 18.49 9.04 -12.35
CA ALA A 69 19.05 8.00 -13.21
C ALA A 69 20.56 7.78 -12.99
N SER A 70 21.28 8.76 -12.42
CA SER A 70 22.69 8.59 -12.05
C SER A 70 22.87 7.74 -10.77
N LYS A 71 21.87 7.73 -9.88
CA LYS A 71 21.93 7.07 -8.56
C LYS A 71 21.26 5.69 -8.57
N TYR A 72 20.19 5.55 -9.34
CA TYR A 72 19.35 4.36 -9.35
C TYR A 72 19.19 3.84 -10.78
N LYS A 73 19.20 2.52 -10.96
CA LYS A 73 19.15 1.89 -12.29
C LYS A 73 17.72 1.74 -12.82
N SER A 74 16.79 1.46 -11.93
CA SER A 74 15.42 1.08 -12.27
C SER A 74 14.42 1.57 -11.23
N ILE A 75 13.17 1.68 -11.65
CA ILE A 75 12.02 2.04 -10.83
C ILE A 75 10.92 0.99 -11.01
N ARG A 76 10.11 0.79 -9.96
CA ARG A 76 8.91 -0.03 -10.00
C ARG A 76 7.74 0.83 -9.52
N LYS A 77 6.71 0.99 -10.34
CA LYS A 77 5.54 1.80 -9.99
C LYS A 77 4.55 0.98 -9.16
N THR A 78 3.94 1.58 -8.15
CA THR A 78 2.84 0.98 -7.37
C THR A 78 1.54 1.74 -7.63
N ARG A 79 0.42 1.05 -7.48
CA ARG A 79 -0.91 1.66 -7.68
C ARG A 79 -1.13 2.82 -6.70
N PRO A 80 -1.65 3.98 -7.15
CA PRO A 80 -1.93 5.12 -6.28
C PRO A 80 -3.28 4.94 -5.54
N ASP A 81 -3.38 3.92 -4.68
CA ASP A 81 -4.60 3.53 -3.94
C ASP A 81 -4.55 3.88 -2.44
N GLY A 82 -3.67 4.81 -2.04
CA GLY A 82 -3.41 5.17 -0.64
C GLY A 82 -2.59 4.14 0.15
N ASN A 83 -2.44 2.93 -0.38
CA ASN A 83 -1.64 1.84 0.19
C ASN A 83 -0.27 1.68 -0.49
N CYS A 84 0.06 2.59 -1.42
CA CYS A 84 1.26 2.55 -2.24
C CYS A 84 2.57 2.47 -1.45
N PHE A 85 2.67 3.14 -0.28
CA PHE A 85 3.85 3.11 0.58
C PHE A 85 4.09 1.71 1.16
N PHE A 86 3.07 1.16 1.82
CA PHE A 86 3.17 -0.16 2.45
C PHE A 86 3.43 -1.25 1.40
N ARG A 87 2.83 -1.12 0.22
CA ARG A 87 3.07 -2.03 -0.90
C ARG A 87 4.51 -1.94 -1.41
N ALA A 88 5.01 -0.73 -1.66
CA ALA A 88 6.39 -0.54 -2.11
C ALA A 88 7.40 -1.03 -1.05
N PHE A 89 7.12 -0.75 0.23
CA PHE A 89 7.96 -1.18 1.34
C PHE A 89 7.98 -2.70 1.50
N SER A 90 6.81 -3.35 1.54
CA SER A 90 6.69 -4.82 1.61
C SER A 90 7.48 -5.49 0.48
N TYR A 91 7.21 -5.08 -0.76
CA TYR A 91 7.84 -5.67 -1.94
C TYR A 91 9.36 -5.53 -1.89
N ALA A 92 9.87 -4.32 -1.66
CA ALA A 92 11.31 -4.06 -1.61
C ALA A 92 11.99 -4.78 -0.44
N ASN A 93 11.29 -4.92 0.70
CA ASN A 93 11.82 -5.65 1.85
C ASN A 93 11.89 -7.15 1.55
N ILE A 94 10.82 -7.74 1.04
CA ILE A 94 10.77 -9.16 0.64
C ILE A 94 11.83 -9.45 -0.44
N GLU A 95 11.99 -8.58 -1.44
CA GLU A 95 13.02 -8.70 -2.48
C GLU A 95 14.43 -8.73 -1.89
N ARG A 96 14.72 -7.88 -0.89
CA ARG A 96 16.00 -7.91 -0.17
C ARG A 96 16.20 -9.20 0.64
N LEU A 97 15.15 -9.71 1.28
CA LEU A 97 15.21 -10.95 2.07
C LEU A 97 15.38 -12.20 1.20
N LEU A 98 15.04 -12.14 -0.09
CA LEU A 98 15.35 -13.21 -1.05
C LEU A 98 16.85 -13.35 -1.29
N ASP A 99 17.59 -12.25 -1.30
CA ASP A 99 19.03 -12.29 -1.60
C ASP A 99 19.88 -12.55 -0.33
N ASN A 100 19.36 -12.28 0.89
CA ASN A 100 20.10 -12.45 2.15
C ASN A 100 19.39 -13.39 3.14
N LYS A 101 19.89 -14.62 3.22
CA LYS A 101 19.33 -15.69 4.07
C LYS A 101 19.48 -15.43 5.57
N ASP A 102 20.54 -14.77 6.00
CA ASP A 102 20.76 -14.49 7.43
C ASP A 102 19.78 -13.42 7.91
N GLU A 103 19.63 -12.33 7.14
CA GLU A 103 18.60 -11.31 7.39
C GLU A 103 17.18 -11.91 7.35
N PHE A 104 16.92 -12.85 6.45
CA PHE A 104 15.63 -13.56 6.39
C PHE A 104 15.33 -14.33 7.67
N ASN A 105 16.29 -15.06 8.24
CA ASN A 105 16.05 -15.85 9.45
C ASN A 105 15.74 -14.97 10.67
N ASP A 106 16.44 -13.84 10.81
CA ASP A 106 16.20 -12.87 11.88
C ASP A 106 14.84 -12.19 11.70
N PHE A 107 14.52 -11.81 10.46
CA PHE A 107 13.21 -11.24 10.12
C PHE A 107 12.07 -12.22 10.34
N TYR A 108 12.24 -13.50 9.99
CA TYR A 108 11.23 -14.54 10.17
C TYR A 108 10.90 -14.75 11.65
N LYS A 109 11.90 -14.78 12.54
CA LYS A 109 11.69 -14.86 13.98
C LYS A 109 10.96 -13.63 14.53
N LEU A 110 11.37 -12.44 14.09
CA LEU A 110 10.70 -11.20 14.48
C LEU A 110 9.23 -11.17 14.00
N ALA A 111 8.98 -11.67 12.79
CA ALA A 111 7.63 -11.83 12.27
C ALA A 111 6.84 -12.81 13.13
N GLU A 112 7.41 -13.96 13.51
CA GLU A 112 6.76 -14.96 14.35
C GLU A 112 6.31 -14.40 15.71
N ASP A 113 7.18 -13.63 16.36
CA ASP A 113 6.90 -13.00 17.65
C ASP A 113 5.88 -11.83 17.54
N SER A 114 5.69 -11.28 16.34
CA SER A 114 4.86 -10.09 16.15
C SER A 114 3.37 -10.31 16.47
N LYS A 115 2.85 -11.53 16.30
CA LYS A 115 1.46 -11.87 16.64
C LYS A 115 1.18 -11.67 18.12
N GLU A 116 2.05 -12.20 18.98
CA GLU A 116 1.90 -12.10 20.42
C GLU A 116 2.01 -10.64 20.90
N VAL A 117 2.93 -9.88 20.31
CA VAL A 117 3.08 -8.45 20.59
C VAL A 117 1.81 -7.67 20.23
N LEU A 118 1.18 -7.96 19.08
CA LEU A 118 -0.07 -7.30 18.68
C LEU A 118 -1.22 -7.64 19.64
N VAL A 119 -1.33 -8.90 20.07
CA VAL A 119 -2.35 -9.30 21.05
C VAL A 119 -2.13 -8.61 22.40
N GLN A 120 -0.87 -8.51 22.86
CA GLN A 120 -0.52 -7.80 24.11
C GLN A 120 -0.82 -6.29 24.04
N LEU A 121 -0.71 -5.69 22.86
CA LEU A 121 -1.07 -4.28 22.62
C LEU A 121 -2.58 -4.03 22.58
N GLY A 122 -3.41 -5.05 22.79
CA GLY A 122 -4.87 -4.94 22.87
C GLY A 122 -5.58 -5.13 21.52
N PHE A 123 -4.89 -5.59 20.48
CA PHE A 123 -5.56 -6.00 19.25
C PHE A 123 -6.28 -7.34 19.47
N GLN A 124 -7.51 -7.44 18.97
CA GLN A 124 -8.27 -8.68 19.05
C GLN A 124 -7.61 -9.77 18.21
N GLN A 125 -7.28 -10.90 18.83
CA GLN A 125 -6.55 -11.99 18.17
C GLN A 125 -7.22 -12.45 16.87
N PHE A 126 -8.54 -12.58 16.87
CA PHE A 126 -9.29 -13.05 15.70
C PHE A 126 -9.22 -12.09 14.50
N THR A 127 -8.99 -10.79 14.71
CA THR A 127 -8.92 -9.82 13.60
C THR A 127 -7.52 -9.71 13.00
N VAL A 128 -6.48 -10.09 13.74
CA VAL A 128 -5.09 -10.03 13.28
C VAL A 128 -4.57 -11.35 12.76
N GLU A 129 -5.21 -12.46 13.14
CA GLU A 129 -4.80 -13.82 12.79
C GLU A 129 -4.79 -14.05 11.27
N ASP A 130 -5.87 -13.71 10.57
CA ASP A 130 -5.96 -13.89 9.11
C ASP A 130 -4.84 -13.16 8.35
N PHE A 131 -4.49 -11.93 8.79
CA PHE A 131 -3.41 -11.14 8.19
C PHE A 131 -2.04 -11.71 8.49
N TYR A 132 -1.84 -12.11 9.74
CA TYR A 132 -0.60 -12.71 10.19
C TYR A 132 -0.34 -14.04 9.47
N ASP A 133 -1.36 -14.89 9.36
CA ASP A 133 -1.25 -16.18 8.69
C ASP A 133 -0.95 -16.01 7.20
N THR A 134 -1.62 -15.07 6.52
CA THR A 134 -1.33 -14.71 5.13
C THR A 134 0.12 -14.24 4.97
N TYR A 135 0.60 -13.39 5.88
CA TYR A 135 1.97 -12.87 5.82
C TYR A 135 3.02 -13.97 6.07
N MET A 136 2.80 -14.82 7.07
CA MET A 136 3.68 -15.94 7.38
C MET A 136 3.68 -16.98 6.26
N GLU A 137 2.58 -17.17 5.54
CA GLU A 137 2.55 -18.02 4.35
C GLU A 137 3.48 -17.50 3.25
N VAL A 138 3.48 -16.19 2.99
CA VAL A 138 4.41 -15.57 2.04
C VAL A 138 5.86 -15.80 2.48
N LEU A 139 6.18 -15.56 3.76
CA LEU A 139 7.53 -15.81 4.28
C LEU A 139 7.95 -17.29 4.19
N LYS A 140 7.03 -18.23 4.45
CA LYS A 140 7.30 -19.67 4.28
C LYS A 140 7.61 -20.02 2.83
N ARG A 141 6.89 -19.45 1.86
CA ARG A 141 7.19 -19.61 0.43
C ARG A 141 8.60 -19.09 0.11
N LEU A 142 8.99 -17.93 0.64
CA LEU A 142 10.36 -17.41 0.49
C LEU A 142 11.41 -18.37 1.06
N ARG A 143 11.16 -18.96 2.23
CA ARG A 143 12.06 -19.92 2.88
C ARG A 143 12.30 -21.18 2.03
N SER A 144 11.25 -21.70 1.39
CA SER A 144 11.37 -22.88 0.50
C SER A 144 12.21 -22.57 -0.74
N ASN A 145 12.13 -21.35 -1.28
CA ASN A 145 12.94 -20.94 -2.45
C ASN A 145 14.44 -20.81 -2.14
N HIS A 146 14.83 -20.56 -0.88
CA HIS A 146 16.23 -20.63 -0.46
C HIS A 146 16.78 -22.08 -0.48
N GLN A 147 15.92 -23.09 -0.60
CA GLN A 147 16.29 -24.51 -0.67
C GLN A 147 16.28 -25.05 -2.11
N ASP A 148 15.39 -24.53 -2.96
CA ASP A 148 15.27 -24.91 -4.38
C ASP A 148 15.62 -23.72 -5.30
N GLN A 149 16.84 -23.69 -5.86
CA GLN A 149 17.36 -22.61 -6.73
C GLN A 149 16.69 -22.51 -8.14
N ALA A 150 15.39 -22.77 -8.27
CA ALA A 150 14.71 -22.77 -9.56
C ALA A 150 13.25 -22.26 -9.49
N ALA A 151 13.01 -21.14 -8.81
CA ALA A 151 11.73 -20.45 -8.87
C ALA A 151 11.90 -19.04 -9.45
N ASP A 152 11.14 -18.74 -10.50
CA ASP A 152 11.11 -17.43 -11.15
C ASP A 152 10.76 -16.34 -10.12
N ARG A 153 11.64 -15.34 -9.98
CA ARG A 153 11.46 -14.17 -9.09
C ARG A 153 10.08 -13.51 -9.24
N GLU A 154 9.51 -13.59 -10.44
CA GLU A 154 8.17 -13.13 -10.79
C GLU A 154 7.06 -13.91 -10.06
N ALA A 155 7.16 -15.25 -9.97
CA ALA A 155 6.14 -16.13 -9.40
C ALA A 155 5.96 -15.94 -7.88
N ILE A 156 7.03 -15.62 -7.17
CA ILE A 156 7.02 -15.39 -5.72
C ILE A 156 6.25 -14.10 -5.37
N LEU A 157 6.32 -13.12 -6.26
CA LEU A 157 5.76 -11.78 -6.08
C LEU A 157 4.40 -11.61 -6.78
N THR A 158 3.91 -12.63 -7.50
CA THR A 158 2.55 -12.66 -8.09
C THR A 158 1.39 -12.37 -7.14
N PRO A 159 1.37 -12.81 -5.85
CA PRO A 159 0.26 -12.45 -4.96
C PRO A 159 0.22 -10.95 -4.64
N GLU A 160 1.33 -10.23 -4.79
CA GLU A 160 1.38 -8.77 -4.64
C GLU A 160 0.98 -8.03 -5.93
N ARG A 161 0.95 -8.73 -7.07
CA ARG A 161 0.60 -8.20 -8.40
C ARG A 161 -0.87 -8.38 -8.80
N THR A 162 -1.61 -9.33 -8.20
CA THR A 162 -3.01 -9.63 -8.58
C THR A 162 -4.03 -9.27 -7.49
N PRO A 163 -5.24 -8.76 -7.83
CA PRO A 163 -6.23 -8.33 -6.82
C PRO A 163 -7.00 -9.47 -6.12
N ARG A 164 -6.57 -10.73 -6.16
CA ARG A 164 -7.35 -11.83 -5.58
C ARG A 164 -6.48 -12.89 -4.91
N THR A 165 -6.38 -12.81 -3.58
CA THR A 165 -6.78 -13.84 -2.60
C THR A 165 -6.37 -13.34 -1.21
N GLY A 166 -7.36 -13.01 -0.37
CA GLY A 166 -7.12 -12.63 1.03
C GLY A 166 -7.02 -11.12 1.28
N PRO A 167 -7.22 -10.71 2.55
CA PRO A 167 -7.18 -9.32 2.91
C PRO A 167 -5.74 -8.80 2.75
N PRO A 168 -5.54 -7.54 2.33
CA PRO A 168 -4.24 -7.06 1.87
C PRO A 168 -3.17 -7.21 2.96
N ILE A 169 -1.98 -7.70 2.58
CA ILE A 169 -0.72 -7.64 3.36
C ILE A 169 -0.37 -6.19 3.75
N THR A 170 -1.14 -5.21 3.28
CA THR A 170 -1.08 -3.82 3.68
C THR A 170 -1.60 -3.56 5.10
N ILE A 171 -2.20 -4.52 5.83
CA ILE A 171 -2.72 -4.27 7.18
C ILE A 171 -1.70 -4.48 8.34
N PRO A 172 -0.69 -5.36 8.28
CA PRO A 172 0.29 -5.47 9.37
C PRO A 172 1.20 -4.24 9.48
N ILE A 173 1.54 -3.55 8.37
CA ILE A 173 2.51 -2.44 8.43
C ILE A 173 1.96 -1.17 9.09
N PRO A 174 0.70 -0.73 8.85
CA PRO A 174 0.08 0.35 9.63
C PRO A 174 0.06 0.06 11.14
N LEU A 175 -0.04 -1.22 11.52
CA LEU A 175 -0.06 -1.65 12.92
C LEU A 175 1.34 -1.60 13.54
N LEU A 176 2.38 -2.02 12.82
CA LEU A 176 3.78 -1.89 13.27
C LEU A 176 4.28 -0.43 13.28
N GLY A 177 3.79 0.44 12.39
CA GLY A 177 4.19 1.84 12.28
C GLY A 177 3.85 2.72 13.49
N ARG A 178 2.94 2.27 14.37
CA ARG A 178 2.60 3.00 15.61
C ARG A 178 3.73 3.02 16.65
N ARG A 179 4.79 2.23 16.48
CA ARG A 179 5.93 2.17 17.41
C ARG A 179 6.93 3.34 17.28
N LEU A 180 6.87 4.15 16.21
CA LEU A 180 7.87 5.20 15.95
C LEU A 180 7.51 6.61 16.47
N LYS A 181 6.43 6.77 17.26
CA LYS A 181 6.04 8.07 17.84
C LYS A 181 6.03 8.13 19.37
N SER A 182 6.55 7.11 20.06
CA SER A 182 6.57 7.08 21.53
C SER A 182 7.98 6.90 22.13
N THR A 183 8.99 7.45 21.48
CA THR A 183 10.34 7.63 22.07
C THR A 183 10.82 9.02 21.73
#